data_AF-A0A101GTH7-F1
#
_entry.id   AF-A0A101GTH7-F1
#
_cell.length_a   1.000
_cell.length_b   1.000
_cell.length_c   1.000
_cell.angle_alpha   90.00
_cell.angle_beta   90.00
_cell.angle_gamma   90.00
#
_symmetry.space_group_name_H-M   'P 1'
#
loop_
_entity.id
_entity.type
_entity.pdbx_description
1 polymer ?
#
loop_
_entity_poly.entity_id
_entity_poly.type
_entity_poly.pdbx_seq_one_letter_code
_entity_poly.pdbx_strand_id
1 'polypeptide(L)' 'MACGIGACYSCVCRTKNSDDEEFRYSRVCVEGPVFKAGEVIL' A
#
# COMPACT_ATOMS: atom_id res chain seq x y z
N MET A 1 3.36 5.58 10.75
CA MET A 1 3.20 4.15 11.08
C MET A 1 2.92 4.01 12.56
N ALA A 2 1.94 3.19 12.97
CA ALA A 2 1.65 2.91 14.39
C ALA A 2 2.29 1.59 14.85
N CYS A 3 1.73 0.42 14.52
CA CYS A 3 2.27 -0.86 15.01
C CYS A 3 3.54 -1.37 14.30
N GLY A 4 3.85 -0.88 13.09
CA GLY A 4 5.01 -1.33 12.30
C GLY A 4 4.97 -2.78 11.77
N ILE A 5 3.97 -3.58 12.14
CA ILE A 5 3.85 -5.01 11.79
C ILE A 5 2.58 -5.36 11.00
N GLY A 6 1.84 -4.35 10.53
CA GLY A 6 0.65 -4.54 9.69
C GLY A 6 -0.67 -4.84 10.42
N ALA A 7 -0.69 -4.78 11.75
CA ALA A 7 -1.90 -5.03 12.56
C ALA A 7 -2.88 -3.83 12.60
N CYS A 8 -2.34 -2.61 12.66
CA CYS A 8 -3.14 -1.40 12.93
C CYS A 8 -3.68 -0.68 11.67
N TYR A 9 -3.28 -1.08 10.47
CA TYR A 9 -3.63 -0.43 9.18
C TYR A 9 -3.36 1.08 9.05
N SER A 10 -2.74 1.75 10.03
CA SER A 10 -2.42 3.19 10.02
C SER A 10 -1.47 3.67 8.90
N CYS A 11 -0.88 2.75 8.15
CA CYS A 11 0.11 3.05 7.10
C CYS A 11 -0.30 2.47 5.75
N VAL A 12 -1.60 2.37 5.47
CA VAL A 12 -2.07 1.93 4.15
C VAL A 12 -1.95 3.03 3.10
N CYS A 13 -1.58 2.62 1.88
CA CYS A 13 -1.63 3.45 0.68
C CYS A 13 -2.47 2.75 -0.39
N ARG A 14 -3.11 3.52 -1.28
CA ARG A 14 -3.83 2.95 -2.43
C ARG A 14 -2.82 2.55 -3.50
N THR A 15 -2.83 1.30 -3.94
CA THR A 15 -1.98 0.77 -5.02
C THR A 15 -2.83 0.20 -6.14
N LYS A 16 -2.34 0.30 -7.38
CA LYS A 16 -3.01 -0.27 -8.55
C LYS A 16 -2.93 -1.80 -8.52
N ASN A 17 -4.02 -2.48 -8.89
CA ASN A 17 -3.99 -3.90 -9.18
C ASN A 17 -3.57 -4.13 -10.65
N SER A 18 -2.97 -5.27 -10.96
CA SER A 18 -2.28 -5.53 -12.23
C SER A 18 -3.16 -5.47 -13.49
N ASP A 19 -4.49 -5.47 -13.36
CA ASP A 19 -5.40 -5.65 -14.49
C ASP A 19 -6.67 -4.76 -14.48
N ASP A 20 -6.92 -3.97 -13.42
CA ASP A 20 -8.18 -3.23 -13.28
C ASP A 20 -7.98 -1.80 -12.75
N GLU A 21 -8.95 -0.92 -13.03
CA GLU A 21 -9.08 0.42 -12.42
C GLU A 21 -9.33 0.35 -10.89
N GLU A 22 -9.44 -0.86 -10.34
CA GLU A 22 -9.61 -1.10 -8.92
C GLU A 22 -8.30 -0.91 -8.14
N PHE A 23 -8.37 -0.08 -7.10
CA PHE A 23 -7.28 0.10 -6.16
C PHE A 23 -7.39 -0.88 -5.00
N ARG A 24 -6.24 -1.34 -4.50
CA ARG A 24 -6.15 -2.06 -3.23
C ARG A 24 -5.44 -1.21 -2.17
N TYR A 25 -5.73 -1.48 -0.90
CA TYR A 25 -4.99 -0.87 0.20
C TYR A 25 -3.76 -1.73 0.55
N SER A 26 -2.57 -1.28 0.18
CA SER A 26 -1.31 -1.93 0.57
C SER A 26 -0.76 -1.32 1.85
N ARG A 27 -0.39 -2.17 2.80
CA ARG A 27 0.21 -1.79 4.09
C ARG A 27 1.70 -1.50 3.90
N VAL A 28 2.12 -0.25 4.01
CA VAL A 28 3.52 0.17 3.76
C VAL A 28 4.53 -0.56 4.65
N CYS A 29 4.19 -0.88 5.91
CA CYS A 29 5.10 -1.59 6.80
C CYS A 29 5.29 -3.09 6.50
N VAL A 30 4.47 -3.68 5.62
CA VAL A 30 4.53 -5.12 5.27
C VAL A 30 4.75 -5.33 3.77
N GLU A 31 4.05 -4.56 2.94
CA GLU A 31 4.10 -4.65 1.47
C GLU A 31 5.00 -3.56 0.86
N GLY A 32 5.34 -2.51 1.62
CA GLY A 32 6.29 -1.46 1.25
C GLY A 32 7.64 -1.63 1.96
N PRO A 33 8.43 -0.55 2.19
CA PRO A 33 8.16 0.87 1.95
C PRO A 33 8.48 1.34 0.52
N VAL A 34 9.01 0.46 -0.32
CA VAL A 34 9.41 0.76 -1.69
C VAL A 34 8.38 0.16 -2.64
N PHE A 35 7.85 1.00 -3.53
CA PHE A 35 6.88 0.63 -4.55
C PHE A 35 7.42 1.00 -5.92
N LYS A 36 6.91 0.39 -6.99
CA LYS A 36 7.25 0.83 -8.35
C LYS A 36 6.70 2.23 -8.60
N ALA A 37 7.41 2.99 -9.44
CA ALA A 37 6.92 4.29 -9.88
C ALA A 37 5.54 4.13 -10.57
N GLY A 38 4.55 4.90 -10.12
CA GLY A 38 3.18 4.84 -10.64
C GLY A 38 2.30 3.72 -10.07
N GLU A 39 2.83 2.89 -9.16
CA GLU A 39 2.06 1.86 -8.45
C GLU A 39 1.20 2.46 -7.34
N VAL A 40 1.72 3.46 -6.61
CA VAL A 40 0.99 4.20 -5.57
C VAL A 40 0.15 5.30 -6.22
N ILE A 41 -1.11 5.35 -5.83
CA ILE A 41 -2.05 6.41 -6.23
C ILE A 41 -1.91 7.56 -5.24
N LEU A 42 -1.53 8.74 -5.73
CA LEU A 42 -1.41 9.99 -4.97
C LEU A 42 -2.76 10.67 -4.78
#